data_AF-A0A955ZCU5-F1
#
_entry.id   AF-A0A955ZCU5-F1
#
_cell.length_a   1.000
_cell.length_b   1.000
_cell.length_c   1.000
_cell.angle_alpha   90.00
_cell.angle_beta   90.00
_cell.angle_gamma   90.00
#
_symmetry.space_group_name_H-M   'P 1'
#
loop_
_entity.id
_entity.type
_entity.pdbx_description
1 polymer ?
#
loop_
_entity_poly.entity_id
_entity_poly.type
_entity_poly.pdbx_seq_one_letter_code
_entity_poly.pdbx_strand_id
1 'polypeptide(L)'
;VPIFIAGFGDATLSTPEGTGHILKKGTQLVVQLHLLNGTAKDVTDNIDIHMHRASNPDVDPVGVYAFGTNKISLPPNKATSVKNDCVVDRDVDIFAFLPHMHTLGVALSLEAGPDDASMTEVYRKDPWDFDQQEVVSQPLKLQNGTHTRITCHYDNPTNQSVAFGESSFDEMCFLIGFARKKGAELDGCVNLGDPVGDGGVPPSPDAGVCGEQQPNSLGIGAACTAGGNECGAGLSCSADQDQAPAGSTGFCLKIGGCNAQADCGGGGATCCSPAEAGGLINICLPEACRPADCIPK
;
A
#
# COMPACT_ATOMS: atom_id res chain seq x y z
N VAL A 1 4.24 -9.35 -2.46
CA VAL A 1 3.60 -9.92 -1.24
C VAL A 1 4.61 -9.85 -0.11
N PRO A 2 4.28 -9.16 0.99
CA PRO A 2 5.18 -9.01 2.13
C PRO A 2 5.49 -10.38 2.75
N ILE A 3 6.77 -10.58 3.05
CA ILE A 3 7.29 -11.79 3.70
C ILE A 3 7.29 -11.60 5.21
N PHE A 4 7.53 -10.38 5.65
CA PHE A 4 7.57 -9.99 7.03
C PHE A 4 7.14 -8.53 7.12
N ILE A 5 6.34 -8.22 8.13
CA ILE A 5 5.90 -6.87 8.46
C ILE A 5 6.00 -6.80 9.98
N ALA A 6 6.53 -5.70 10.48
CA ALA A 6 6.67 -5.43 11.89
C ALA A 6 6.41 -3.94 12.14
N GLY A 7 5.89 -3.64 13.34
CA GLY A 7 5.77 -2.28 13.84
C GLY A 7 7.04 -1.83 14.55
N PHE A 8 6.87 -1.21 15.72
CA PHE A 8 7.96 -0.67 16.51
C PHE A 8 8.85 -1.77 17.14
N GLY A 9 10.17 -1.58 17.04
CA GLY A 9 11.17 -2.41 17.71
C GLY A 9 11.50 -3.74 17.05
N ASP A 10 12.17 -4.61 17.82
CA ASP A 10 12.53 -5.94 17.35
C ASP A 10 11.29 -6.82 17.22
N ALA A 11 11.19 -7.54 16.10
CA ALA A 11 10.09 -8.45 15.84
C ALA A 11 10.60 -9.78 15.30
N THR A 12 9.90 -10.86 15.64
CA THR A 12 10.18 -12.21 15.16
C THR A 12 8.88 -12.84 14.70
N LEU A 13 8.88 -13.39 13.49
CA LEU A 13 7.82 -14.24 12.99
C LEU A 13 8.30 -15.69 12.96
N SER A 14 7.77 -16.50 13.87
CA SER A 14 7.95 -17.95 13.83
C SER A 14 6.82 -18.58 13.02
N THR A 15 7.17 -19.26 11.94
CA THR A 15 6.19 -20.05 11.18
C THR A 15 5.94 -21.39 11.87
N PRO A 16 4.74 -21.97 11.74
CA PRO A 16 4.49 -23.32 12.22
C PRO A 16 5.43 -24.37 11.59
N GLU A 17 5.65 -25.48 12.31
CA GLU A 17 6.48 -26.58 11.82
C GLU A 17 6.04 -27.07 10.42
N GLY A 18 7.01 -27.33 9.55
CA GLY A 18 6.76 -27.78 8.18
C GLY A 18 6.29 -26.68 7.22
N THR A 19 6.20 -25.42 7.67
CA THR A 19 5.73 -24.30 6.85
C THR A 19 6.80 -23.23 6.64
N GLY A 20 6.73 -22.49 5.53
CA GLY A 20 7.68 -21.41 5.26
C GLY A 20 7.34 -20.58 4.03
N HIS A 21 8.00 -19.41 3.92
CA HIS A 21 7.89 -18.58 2.72
C HIS A 21 8.72 -19.19 1.59
N ILE A 22 8.09 -19.40 0.44
CA ILE A 22 8.76 -19.93 -0.75
C ILE A 22 9.35 -18.77 -1.56
N LEU A 23 10.67 -18.68 -1.59
CA LEU A 23 11.42 -17.77 -2.46
C LEU A 23 11.87 -18.48 -3.72
N LYS A 24 11.27 -18.12 -4.87
CA LYS A 24 11.69 -18.67 -6.17
C LYS A 24 13.03 -18.06 -6.59
N LYS A 25 13.83 -18.81 -7.34
CA LYS A 25 15.05 -18.29 -7.96
C LYS A 25 14.71 -17.05 -8.80
N GLY A 26 15.47 -15.96 -8.61
CA GLY A 26 15.26 -14.69 -9.31
C GLY A 26 14.27 -13.75 -8.63
N THR A 27 13.70 -14.11 -7.48
CA THR A 27 12.86 -13.18 -6.68
C THR A 27 13.71 -12.01 -6.18
N GLN A 28 13.26 -10.78 -6.45
CA GLN A 28 13.84 -9.59 -5.82
C GLN A 28 13.25 -9.42 -4.42
N LEU A 29 14.10 -9.10 -3.45
CA LEU A 29 13.69 -8.72 -2.12
C LEU A 29 13.72 -7.20 -2.04
N VAL A 30 12.61 -6.60 -1.62
CA VAL A 30 12.48 -5.17 -1.35
C VAL A 30 12.34 -5.01 0.15
N VAL A 31 13.13 -4.10 0.71
CA VAL A 31 13.03 -3.69 2.11
C VAL A 31 12.47 -2.27 2.12
N GLN A 32 11.29 -2.10 2.69
CA GLN A 32 10.68 -0.80 2.92
C GLN A 32 10.84 -0.46 4.39
N LEU A 33 11.49 0.68 4.67
CA LEU A 33 11.81 1.12 6.03
C LEU A 33 11.02 2.39 6.33
N HIS A 34 10.24 2.35 7.40
CA HIS A 34 9.54 3.51 7.94
C HIS A 34 10.40 4.06 9.08
N LEU A 35 11.15 5.14 8.82
CA LEU A 35 12.12 5.69 9.77
C LEU A 35 11.69 7.06 10.28
N LEU A 36 11.58 7.20 11.59
CA LEU A 36 11.35 8.47 12.28
C LEU A 36 12.59 8.86 13.09
N ASN A 37 13.36 9.85 12.63
CA ASN A 37 14.39 10.48 13.46
C ASN A 37 13.77 11.58 14.33
N GLY A 38 13.48 11.24 15.59
CA GLY A 38 12.95 12.20 16.57
C GLY A 38 13.97 13.19 17.15
N THR A 39 15.21 13.21 16.66
CA THR A 39 16.30 14.04 17.19
C THR A 39 16.72 15.14 16.21
N ALA A 40 17.35 16.20 16.73
CA ALA A 40 17.88 17.29 15.91
C ALA A 40 19.24 16.99 15.25
N LYS A 41 19.77 15.77 15.44
CA LYS A 41 21.07 15.36 14.91
C LYS A 41 20.88 14.23 13.91
N ASP A 42 21.79 14.15 12.95
CA ASP A 42 21.85 13.00 12.06
C ASP A 42 22.12 11.74 12.89
N VAL A 43 21.32 10.70 12.62
CA VAL A 43 21.46 9.38 13.21
C VAL A 43 21.87 8.42 12.12
N THR A 44 22.87 7.60 12.42
CA THR A 44 23.24 6.45 11.60
C THR A 44 23.06 5.21 12.45
N ASP A 45 22.27 4.27 11.94
CA ASP A 45 22.00 3.01 12.61
C ASP A 45 21.98 1.86 11.59
N ASN A 46 22.05 0.64 12.08
CA ASN A 46 21.98 -0.58 11.27
C ASN A 46 20.66 -1.31 11.54
N ILE A 47 20.08 -1.87 10.48
CA ILE A 47 18.88 -2.69 10.58
C ILE A 47 19.23 -4.07 10.03
N ASP A 48 19.14 -5.06 10.91
CA ASP A 48 19.44 -6.45 10.58
C ASP A 48 18.14 -7.23 10.32
N ILE A 49 18.10 -7.94 9.20
CA ILE A 49 17.00 -8.87 8.87
C ILE A 49 17.57 -10.28 8.81
N HIS A 50 17.25 -11.09 9.81
CA HIS A 50 17.67 -12.48 9.89
C HIS A 50 16.62 -13.41 9.27
N MET A 51 16.95 -13.96 8.10
CA MET A 51 16.11 -14.98 7.45
C MET A 51 16.68 -16.37 7.69
N HIS A 52 15.88 -17.26 8.31
CA HIS A 52 16.27 -18.64 8.56
C HIS A 52 15.77 -19.53 7.42
N ARG A 53 16.70 -20.10 6.65
CA ARG A 53 16.36 -21.04 5.59
C ARG A 53 15.87 -22.36 6.18
N ALA A 54 14.75 -22.87 5.67
CA ALA A 54 14.24 -24.19 6.03
C ALA A 54 15.26 -25.29 5.70
N SER A 55 15.40 -26.26 6.62
CA SER A 55 16.26 -27.44 6.42
C SER A 55 15.65 -28.43 5.43
N ASN A 56 14.32 -28.55 5.41
CA ASN A 56 13.56 -29.28 4.40
C ASN A 56 13.12 -28.31 3.28
N PRO A 57 13.42 -28.57 2.00
CA PRO A 57 12.92 -27.75 0.89
C PRO A 57 11.40 -27.92 0.66
N ASP A 58 10.81 -29.03 1.08
CA ASP A 58 9.38 -29.34 0.91
C ASP A 58 8.60 -28.80 2.12
N VAL A 59 8.33 -27.50 2.11
CA VAL A 59 7.50 -26.81 3.11
C VAL A 59 6.15 -26.41 2.55
N ASP A 60 5.13 -26.41 3.41
CA ASP A 60 3.84 -25.81 3.08
C ASP A 60 3.98 -24.28 3.02
N PRO A 61 3.52 -23.63 1.93
CA PRO A 61 3.69 -22.20 1.75
C PRO A 61 2.85 -21.40 2.74
N VAL A 62 3.47 -20.39 3.35
CA VAL A 62 2.77 -19.34 4.10
C VAL A 62 2.74 -18.02 3.32
N GLY A 63 1.80 -17.16 3.68
CA GLY A 63 1.70 -15.79 3.19
C GLY A 63 0.88 -14.94 4.15
N VAL A 64 0.26 -13.90 3.62
CA VAL A 64 -0.60 -12.99 4.37
C VAL A 64 -2.03 -13.02 3.85
N TYR A 65 -2.99 -12.81 4.76
CA TYR A 65 -4.39 -12.57 4.49
C TYR A 65 -4.83 -11.35 5.32
N ALA A 66 -5.10 -10.22 4.67
CA ALA A 66 -5.40 -8.97 5.35
C ALA A 66 -6.91 -8.72 5.51
N PHE A 67 -7.32 -8.13 6.62
CA PHE A 67 -8.63 -7.51 6.81
C PHE A 67 -8.44 -6.02 6.96
N GLY A 68 -9.13 -5.19 6.20
CA GLY A 68 -8.95 -3.74 6.34
C GLY A 68 -9.66 -2.90 5.29
N THR A 69 -9.35 -1.61 5.29
CA THR A 69 -9.88 -0.65 4.33
C THR A 69 -9.02 0.61 4.29
N ASN A 70 -8.92 1.21 3.09
CA ASN A 70 -8.36 2.55 2.92
C ASN A 70 -9.46 3.64 2.86
N LYS A 71 -10.73 3.26 2.98
CA LYS A 71 -11.87 4.20 2.98
C LYS A 71 -12.02 4.84 4.36
N ILE A 72 -11.05 5.67 4.72
CA ILE A 72 -10.98 6.38 6.00
C ILE A 72 -11.30 7.86 5.78
N SER A 73 -12.23 8.39 6.57
CA SER A 73 -12.53 9.81 6.63
C SER A 73 -12.94 10.16 8.06
N LEU A 74 -12.02 10.71 8.82
CA LEU A 74 -12.17 11.07 10.22
C LEU A 74 -12.42 12.57 10.34
N PRO A 75 -13.65 13.00 10.63
CA PRO A 75 -13.95 14.42 10.82
C PRO A 75 -13.20 15.02 12.02
N PRO A 76 -12.96 16.34 12.03
CA PRO A 76 -12.37 17.05 13.16
C PRO A 76 -13.15 16.87 14.45
N ASN A 77 -12.44 16.85 15.59
CA ASN A 77 -12.99 16.85 16.96
C ASN A 77 -14.07 15.79 17.20
N LYS A 78 -13.88 14.57 16.68
CA LYS A 78 -14.93 13.54 16.70
C LYS A 78 -14.40 12.11 16.72
N ALA A 79 -14.93 11.32 17.67
CA ALA A 79 -14.81 9.89 17.67
C ALA A 79 -15.58 9.26 16.49
N THR A 80 -14.90 8.38 15.75
CA THR A 80 -15.41 7.77 14.50
C THR A 80 -15.03 6.30 14.43
N SER A 81 -15.90 5.48 13.84
CA SER A 81 -15.59 4.08 13.53
C SER A 81 -15.59 3.87 12.03
N VAL A 82 -14.56 3.19 11.54
CA VAL A 82 -14.47 2.71 10.16
C VAL A 82 -14.66 1.19 10.17
N LYS A 83 -15.40 0.68 9.20
CA LYS A 83 -15.73 -0.75 9.10
C LYS A 83 -15.49 -1.26 7.69
N ASN A 84 -15.11 -2.52 7.58
CA ASN A 84 -15.16 -3.23 6.32
C ASN A 84 -15.77 -4.62 6.49
N ASP A 85 -16.79 -4.90 5.69
CA ASP A 85 -17.49 -6.18 5.61
C ASP A 85 -16.98 -6.97 4.41
N CYS A 86 -16.78 -8.28 4.59
CA CYS A 86 -16.27 -9.15 3.55
C CYS A 86 -16.71 -10.60 3.75
N VAL A 87 -16.87 -11.32 2.65
CA VAL A 87 -17.05 -12.77 2.62
C VAL A 87 -15.75 -13.39 2.14
N VAL A 88 -15.14 -14.25 2.95
CA VAL A 88 -13.90 -14.95 2.62
C VAL A 88 -14.16 -15.90 1.43
N ASP A 89 -13.32 -15.87 0.41
CA ASP A 89 -13.51 -16.59 -0.86
C ASP A 89 -12.88 -17.99 -0.91
N ARG A 90 -12.16 -18.37 0.16
CA ARG A 90 -11.50 -19.67 0.33
C ARG A 90 -11.26 -20.01 1.79
N ASP A 91 -10.79 -21.22 2.05
CA ASP A 91 -10.36 -21.58 3.41
C ASP A 91 -9.06 -20.85 3.76
N VAL A 92 -9.04 -20.20 4.93
CA VAL A 92 -7.88 -19.47 5.46
C VAL A 92 -7.51 -20.05 6.83
N ASP A 93 -6.23 -20.38 7.02
CA ASP A 93 -5.67 -20.89 8.28
C ASP A 93 -4.60 -19.93 8.78
N ILE A 94 -5.03 -18.93 9.56
CA ILE A 94 -4.20 -17.88 10.14
C ILE A 94 -3.53 -18.43 11.40
N PHE A 95 -2.23 -18.19 11.56
CA PHE A 95 -1.46 -18.61 12.73
C PHE A 95 -0.95 -17.44 13.59
N ALA A 96 -0.87 -16.24 13.03
CA ALA A 96 -0.49 -15.02 13.74
C ALA A 96 -1.15 -13.80 13.11
N PHE A 97 -1.29 -12.72 13.86
CA PHE A 97 -1.83 -11.44 13.41
C PHE A 97 -0.84 -10.31 13.67
N LEU A 98 -0.85 -9.31 12.81
CA LEU A 98 -0.26 -8.00 13.03
C LEU A 98 -1.39 -6.96 12.93
N PRO A 99 -1.88 -6.43 14.06
CA PRO A 99 -2.85 -5.35 14.02
C PRO A 99 -2.14 -4.02 13.71
N HIS A 100 -2.77 -3.14 12.94
CA HIS A 100 -2.14 -1.91 12.48
C HIS A 100 -3.13 -0.74 12.33
N MET A 101 -2.83 0.35 13.03
CA MET A 101 -3.49 1.66 12.97
C MET A 101 -2.45 2.74 13.32
N HIS A 102 -2.76 4.02 13.07
CA HIS A 102 -1.87 5.12 13.45
C HIS A 102 -2.28 5.76 14.78
N THR A 103 -1.93 7.03 14.96
CA THR A 103 -1.85 7.72 16.25
C THR A 103 -3.21 8.11 16.82
N LEU A 104 -4.26 8.17 15.99
CA LEU A 104 -5.64 8.44 16.39
C LEU A 104 -6.43 7.17 16.73
N GLY A 105 -5.81 6.00 16.60
CA GLY A 105 -6.43 4.71 16.91
C GLY A 105 -6.80 4.57 18.39
N VAL A 106 -7.96 3.95 18.64
CA VAL A 106 -8.50 3.71 19.98
C VAL A 106 -8.74 2.22 20.22
N ALA A 107 -9.24 1.49 19.22
CA ALA A 107 -9.45 0.05 19.31
C ALA A 107 -9.60 -0.57 17.92
N LEU A 108 -9.28 -1.86 17.82
CA LEU A 108 -9.47 -2.68 16.62
C LEU A 108 -10.13 -4.01 17.00
N SER A 109 -11.12 -4.44 16.22
CA SER A 109 -11.73 -5.77 16.37
C SER A 109 -12.05 -6.42 15.03
N LEU A 110 -12.02 -7.76 15.00
CA LEU A 110 -12.51 -8.58 13.90
C LEU A 110 -13.66 -9.46 14.42
N GLU A 111 -14.78 -9.41 13.72
CA GLU A 111 -15.92 -10.31 13.91
C GLU A 111 -15.97 -11.30 12.75
N ALA A 112 -16.41 -12.54 13.00
CA ALA A 112 -16.59 -13.56 11.96
C ALA A 112 -17.77 -14.49 12.26
N GLY A 113 -18.45 -14.97 11.22
CA GLY A 113 -19.62 -15.87 11.35
C GLY A 113 -20.19 -16.35 10.02
N PRO A 114 -21.27 -17.16 10.05
CA PRO A 114 -21.89 -17.70 8.83
C PRO A 114 -22.68 -16.65 8.03
N ASP A 115 -23.10 -15.56 8.68
CA ASP A 115 -23.83 -14.43 8.11
C ASP A 115 -23.63 -13.18 8.98
N ASP A 116 -24.02 -12.01 8.44
CA ASP A 116 -23.87 -10.71 9.11
C ASP A 116 -24.57 -10.62 10.48
N ALA A 117 -25.63 -11.40 10.70
CA ALA A 117 -26.42 -11.35 11.94
C ALA A 117 -25.84 -12.25 13.04
N SER A 118 -24.97 -13.19 12.68
CA SER A 118 -24.45 -14.25 13.56
C SER A 118 -22.94 -14.18 13.76
N MET A 119 -22.29 -13.08 13.35
CA MET A 119 -20.86 -12.87 13.59
C MET A 119 -20.56 -12.73 15.08
N THR A 120 -19.42 -13.28 15.51
CA THR A 120 -18.88 -13.12 16.85
C THR A 120 -17.48 -12.52 16.79
N GLU A 121 -17.10 -11.75 17.79
CA GLU A 121 -15.74 -11.23 17.91
C GLU A 121 -14.73 -12.39 17.99
N VAL A 122 -13.76 -12.43 17.07
CA VAL A 122 -12.70 -13.42 16.99
C VAL A 122 -11.31 -12.84 17.24
N TYR A 123 -11.18 -11.51 17.21
CA TYR A 123 -9.97 -10.78 17.55
C TYR A 123 -10.32 -9.40 18.12
N ARG A 124 -9.56 -8.93 19.11
CA ARG A 124 -9.72 -7.62 19.73
C ARG A 124 -8.38 -7.07 20.24
N LYS A 125 -8.11 -5.80 19.96
CA LYS A 125 -7.06 -4.99 20.61
C LYS A 125 -7.68 -3.69 21.10
N ASP A 126 -7.86 -3.59 22.41
CA ASP A 126 -8.44 -2.46 23.11
C ASP A 126 -7.91 -2.45 24.57
N PRO A 127 -7.25 -1.38 25.03
CA PRO A 127 -6.98 -0.15 24.28
C PRO A 127 -5.97 -0.35 23.14
N TRP A 128 -6.09 0.47 22.11
CA TRP A 128 -5.04 0.65 21.12
C TRP A 128 -3.90 1.47 21.70
N ASP A 129 -2.67 1.04 21.40
CA ASP A 129 -1.44 1.78 21.68
C ASP A 129 -0.59 1.74 20.41
N PHE A 130 -0.30 2.92 19.87
CA PHE A 130 0.45 3.09 18.62
C PHE A 130 1.86 2.49 18.70
N ASP A 131 2.47 2.46 19.89
CA ASP A 131 3.81 1.93 20.08
C ASP A 131 3.82 0.40 20.28
N GLN A 132 2.65 -0.24 20.41
CA GLN A 132 2.50 -1.68 20.64
C GLN A 132 1.81 -2.34 19.44
N GLN A 133 2.54 -2.50 18.34
CA GLN A 133 2.05 -3.13 17.11
C GLN A 133 2.83 -4.39 16.77
N GLU A 134 3.05 -5.24 17.77
CA GLU A 134 3.74 -6.51 17.62
C GLU A 134 2.89 -7.58 16.91
N VAL A 135 3.59 -8.54 16.29
CA VAL A 135 2.96 -9.76 15.79
C VAL A 135 2.50 -10.60 16.97
N VAL A 136 1.22 -10.97 17.01
CA VAL A 136 0.61 -11.79 18.04
C VAL A 136 0.23 -13.17 17.51
N SER A 137 0.62 -14.22 18.23
CA SER A 137 0.29 -15.60 17.89
C SER A 137 -1.13 -15.95 18.31
N GLN A 138 -2.10 -15.67 17.45
CA GLN A 138 -3.51 -15.99 17.66
C GLN A 138 -4.07 -16.72 16.42
N PRO A 139 -4.16 -18.06 16.47
CA PRO A 139 -4.65 -18.84 15.34
C PRO A 139 -6.15 -18.61 15.08
N LEU A 140 -6.52 -18.49 13.82
CA LEU A 140 -7.91 -18.36 13.37
C LEU A 140 -8.11 -19.15 12.07
N LYS A 141 -9.15 -19.98 12.04
CA LYS A 141 -9.56 -20.70 10.83
C LYS A 141 -10.87 -20.14 10.32
N LEU A 142 -10.88 -19.75 9.06
CA LEU A 142 -12.06 -19.28 8.35
C LEU A 142 -12.33 -20.23 7.19
N GLN A 143 -13.58 -20.64 7.02
CA GLN A 143 -13.99 -21.44 5.87
C GLN A 143 -14.38 -20.51 4.72
N ASN A 144 -14.31 -20.99 3.49
CA ASN A 144 -14.92 -20.30 2.36
C ASN A 144 -16.39 -19.96 2.67
N GLY A 145 -16.80 -18.73 2.36
CA GLY A 145 -18.14 -18.21 2.65
C GLY A 145 -18.31 -17.61 4.04
N THR A 146 -17.28 -17.61 4.89
CA THR A 146 -17.35 -16.96 6.20
C THR A 146 -17.50 -15.45 6.03
N HIS A 147 -18.51 -14.86 6.66
CA HIS A 147 -18.67 -13.41 6.78
C HIS A 147 -17.72 -12.89 7.84
N THR A 148 -17.09 -11.75 7.57
CA THR A 148 -16.16 -11.06 8.46
C THR A 148 -16.42 -9.57 8.47
N ARG A 149 -16.18 -8.93 9.62
CA ARG A 149 -16.22 -7.48 9.79
C ARG A 149 -15.03 -7.02 10.61
N ILE A 150 -14.16 -6.23 10.01
CA ILE A 150 -13.15 -5.46 10.75
C ILE A 150 -13.74 -4.12 11.16
N THR A 151 -13.53 -3.71 12.41
CA THR A 151 -13.89 -2.39 12.91
C THR A 151 -12.68 -1.73 13.55
N CYS A 152 -12.36 -0.51 13.10
CA CYS A 152 -11.33 0.34 13.67
C CYS A 152 -11.99 1.58 14.28
N HIS A 153 -11.70 1.86 15.55
CA HIS A 153 -12.21 3.00 16.29
C HIS A 153 -11.13 4.07 16.40
N TYR A 154 -11.49 5.32 16.14
CA TYR A 154 -10.60 6.46 16.20
C TYR A 154 -11.18 7.57 17.05
N ASP A 155 -10.30 8.40 17.60
CA ASP A 155 -10.64 9.71 18.15
C ASP A 155 -9.74 10.78 17.52
N ASN A 156 -10.33 11.69 16.74
CA ASN A 156 -9.60 12.78 16.10
C ASN A 156 -9.81 14.07 16.91
N PRO A 157 -8.87 14.48 17.77
CA PRO A 157 -8.97 15.72 18.56
C PRO A 157 -8.54 16.96 17.78
N THR A 158 -8.16 16.81 16.50
CA THR A 158 -7.63 17.91 15.70
C THR A 158 -8.75 18.72 15.05
N ASN A 159 -8.39 19.89 14.51
CA ASN A 159 -9.28 20.74 13.72
C ASN A 159 -9.29 20.39 12.22
N GLN A 160 -8.64 19.29 11.81
CA GLN A 160 -8.53 18.86 10.42
C GLN A 160 -9.21 17.51 10.23
N SER A 161 -9.71 17.26 9.01
CA SER A 161 -10.12 15.93 8.62
C SER A 161 -8.88 15.08 8.36
N VAL A 162 -8.88 13.83 8.83
CA VAL A 162 -7.81 12.86 8.58
C VAL A 162 -8.34 11.75 7.69
N ALA A 163 -7.57 11.37 6.68
CA ALA A 163 -7.91 10.34 5.71
C ALA A 163 -6.90 9.18 5.81
N PHE A 164 -7.04 8.22 4.90
CA PHE A 164 -6.03 7.17 4.75
C PHE A 164 -4.69 7.73 4.26
N GLY A 165 -3.58 7.22 4.79
CA GLY A 165 -2.24 7.54 4.30
C GLY A 165 -1.14 6.83 5.09
N GLU A 166 0.09 6.94 4.59
CA GLU A 166 1.29 6.29 5.17
C GLU A 166 1.92 7.11 6.31
N SER A 167 1.62 8.40 6.41
CA SER A 167 2.11 9.24 7.49
C SER A 167 1.50 8.82 8.82
N SER A 168 2.25 8.88 9.92
CA SER A 168 1.69 8.68 11.27
C SER A 168 0.62 9.71 11.66
N PHE A 169 0.49 10.80 10.88
CA PHE A 169 -0.57 11.82 11.02
C PHE A 169 -1.78 11.57 10.11
N ASP A 170 -1.67 10.64 9.15
CA ASP A 170 -2.80 10.03 8.46
C ASP A 170 -3.25 8.78 9.23
N GLU A 171 -4.22 8.03 8.74
CA GLU A 171 -4.70 6.82 9.41
C GLU A 171 -4.73 5.55 8.56
N MET A 172 -4.70 4.40 9.25
CA MET A 172 -4.83 3.07 8.66
C MET A 172 -5.76 2.17 9.49
N CYS A 173 -6.37 1.19 8.82
CA CYS A 173 -7.22 0.17 9.44
C CYS A 173 -6.90 -1.20 8.87
N PHE A 174 -5.94 -1.91 9.48
CA PHE A 174 -5.59 -3.26 9.04
C PHE A 174 -5.39 -4.25 10.19
N LEU A 175 -5.82 -5.47 9.95
CA LEU A 175 -5.44 -6.66 10.69
C LEU A 175 -4.84 -7.65 9.70
N ILE A 176 -3.52 -7.81 9.74
CA ILE A 176 -2.79 -8.64 8.78
C ILE A 176 -2.59 -10.02 9.40
N GLY A 177 -3.25 -11.03 8.85
CA GLY A 177 -3.06 -12.42 9.28
C GLY A 177 -1.94 -13.09 8.52
N PHE A 178 -0.98 -13.70 9.20
CA PHE A 178 -0.04 -14.65 8.60
C PHE A 178 -0.74 -16.01 8.47
N ALA A 179 -0.86 -16.51 7.24
CA ALA A 179 -1.71 -17.65 6.93
C ALA A 179 -0.95 -18.79 6.23
N ARG A 180 -1.32 -20.03 6.54
CA ARG A 180 -0.93 -21.23 5.78
C ARG A 180 -1.73 -21.32 4.49
N LYS A 181 -1.24 -22.13 3.53
CA LYS A 181 -1.91 -22.39 2.25
C LYS A 181 -2.14 -21.10 1.47
N LYS A 182 -1.05 -20.38 1.20
CA LYS A 182 -1.04 -19.13 0.44
C LYS A 182 -1.92 -19.18 -0.83
N GLY A 183 -2.70 -18.12 -1.09
CA GLY A 183 -3.29 -17.83 -2.39
C GLY A 183 -2.22 -17.38 -3.40
N ALA A 184 -2.59 -17.04 -4.64
CA ALA A 184 -1.62 -16.67 -5.66
C ALA A 184 -0.91 -15.33 -5.37
N GLU A 185 -1.57 -14.38 -4.69
CA GLU A 185 -1.16 -12.96 -4.55
C GLU A 185 -1.37 -12.39 -3.12
N LEU A 186 -1.26 -11.06 -2.95
CA LEU A 186 -1.70 -10.36 -1.74
C LEU A 186 -3.21 -10.60 -1.63
N ASP A 187 -3.57 -11.42 -0.66
CA ASP A 187 -4.91 -11.98 -0.51
C ASP A 187 -5.58 -11.33 0.71
N GLY A 188 -6.88 -11.13 0.68
CA GLY A 188 -7.55 -10.51 1.81
C GLY A 188 -8.88 -9.83 1.56
N CYS A 189 -9.55 -9.57 2.67
CA CYS A 189 -10.74 -8.76 2.81
C CYS A 189 -10.37 -7.28 2.98
N VAL A 190 -9.77 -6.70 1.93
CA VAL A 190 -9.40 -5.30 1.92
C VAL A 190 -10.25 -4.53 0.91
N ASN A 191 -11.01 -3.57 1.41
CA ASN A 191 -11.75 -2.66 0.54
C ASN A 191 -10.85 -1.48 0.21
N LEU A 192 -10.11 -1.64 -0.88
CA LEU A 192 -9.42 -0.56 -1.52
C LEU A 192 -10.48 0.26 -2.28
N GLY A 193 -10.68 1.53 -1.92
CA GLY A 193 -11.24 2.51 -2.85
C GLY A 193 -10.34 2.65 -4.08
N ASP A 194 -10.68 3.59 -4.98
CA ASP A 194 -9.81 3.97 -6.11
C ASP A 194 -8.35 3.96 -5.66
N PRO A 195 -7.42 3.41 -6.46
CA PRO A 195 -6.13 2.93 -5.99
C PRO A 195 -5.37 4.03 -5.26
N VAL A 196 -5.52 4.08 -3.94
CA VAL A 196 -4.66 4.88 -3.08
C VAL A 196 -3.41 4.04 -2.97
N GLY A 197 -2.43 4.39 -3.79
CA GLY A 197 -1.21 3.63 -4.03
C GLY A 197 -0.49 3.29 -2.72
N ASP A 198 0.26 2.19 -2.78
CA ASP A 198 1.24 1.73 -1.78
C ASP A 198 2.46 2.67 -1.65
N GLY A 199 2.28 3.97 -1.98
CA GLY A 199 3.37 4.89 -2.30
C GLY A 199 4.08 4.56 -3.63
N GLY A 200 3.70 3.48 -4.32
CA GLY A 200 3.95 3.29 -5.74
C GLY A 200 2.91 4.09 -6.54
N VAL A 201 3.36 4.68 -7.64
CA VAL A 201 2.50 5.36 -8.60
C VAL A 201 1.35 4.41 -8.96
N PRO A 202 0.07 4.76 -8.71
CA PRO A 202 -1.04 3.91 -9.13
C PRO A 202 -1.05 3.82 -10.66
N PRO A 203 -1.51 2.69 -11.24
CA PRO A 203 -1.85 2.68 -12.66
C PRO A 203 -2.93 3.71 -12.91
N SER A 204 -2.62 4.73 -13.70
CA SER A 204 -3.59 5.72 -14.12
C SER A 204 -4.76 5.01 -14.84
N PRO A 205 -6.03 5.35 -14.54
CA PRO A 205 -7.19 4.76 -15.23
C PRO A 205 -7.25 5.06 -16.73
N ASP A 206 -6.34 5.91 -17.25
CA ASP A 206 -6.25 6.29 -18.65
C ASP A 206 -4.86 5.98 -19.23
N ALA A 207 -4.38 4.74 -19.09
CA ALA A 207 -3.27 4.22 -19.91
C ALA A 207 -3.59 4.13 -21.43
N GLY A 208 -4.61 4.85 -21.88
CA GLY A 208 -4.85 5.16 -23.29
C GLY A 208 -4.08 6.41 -23.67
N VAL A 209 -3.43 6.38 -24.84
CA VAL A 209 -2.74 7.52 -25.45
C VAL A 209 -3.61 8.79 -25.33
N CYS A 210 -3.19 9.83 -24.60
CA CYS A 210 -3.93 11.09 -24.48
C CYS A 210 -3.85 11.91 -25.79
N GLY A 211 -4.41 11.35 -26.87
CA GLY A 211 -4.36 11.86 -28.24
C GLY A 211 -2.97 11.75 -28.89
N GLU A 212 -2.90 11.90 -30.22
CA GLU A 212 -1.61 12.06 -30.91
C GLU A 212 -0.90 13.31 -30.40
N GLN A 213 0.23 13.13 -29.71
CA GLN A 213 1.01 14.22 -29.19
C GLN A 213 2.23 14.50 -30.07
N GLN A 214 2.49 15.78 -30.30
CA GLN A 214 3.80 16.22 -30.77
C GLN A 214 4.69 16.40 -29.54
N PRO A 215 5.79 15.63 -29.42
CA PRO A 215 6.69 15.79 -28.29
C PRO A 215 7.26 17.21 -28.26
N ASN A 216 7.38 17.77 -27.06
CA ASN A 216 8.04 19.07 -26.92
C ASN A 216 9.57 18.93 -27.05
N SER A 217 10.29 20.05 -26.90
CA SER A 217 11.75 20.07 -27.06
C SER A 217 12.53 19.19 -26.06
N LEU A 218 11.90 18.75 -24.97
CA LEU A 218 12.50 17.82 -24.00
C LEU A 218 12.13 16.36 -24.29
N GLY A 219 11.22 16.09 -25.23
CA GLY A 219 10.70 14.76 -25.51
C GLY A 219 9.50 14.36 -24.65
N ILE A 220 8.95 15.28 -23.84
CA ILE A 220 7.72 15.03 -23.07
C ILE A 220 6.55 14.95 -24.05
N GLY A 221 5.72 13.91 -23.92
CA GLY A 221 4.64 13.58 -24.83
C GLY A 221 5.05 12.67 -26.00
N ALA A 222 6.32 12.27 -26.11
CA ALA A 222 6.74 11.27 -27.11
C ALA A 222 6.08 9.91 -26.80
N ALA A 223 5.68 9.17 -27.83
CA ALA A 223 5.17 7.81 -27.63
C ALA A 223 6.26 6.88 -27.10
N CYS A 224 5.88 5.98 -26.20
CA CYS A 224 6.75 4.94 -25.67
C CYS A 224 5.97 3.63 -25.51
N THR A 225 6.69 2.53 -25.30
CA THR A 225 6.07 1.25 -24.94
C THR A 225 6.64 0.72 -23.63
N ALA A 226 5.85 -0.05 -22.89
CA ALA A 226 6.30 -0.67 -21.65
C ALA A 226 7.55 -1.53 -21.92
N GLY A 227 8.68 -1.18 -21.27
CA GLY A 227 10.00 -1.79 -21.43
C GLY A 227 10.76 -1.40 -22.72
N GLY A 228 10.23 -0.48 -23.53
CA GLY A 228 10.74 -0.14 -24.86
C GLY A 228 11.93 0.82 -24.89
N ASN A 229 12.20 1.53 -23.78
CA ASN A 229 13.30 2.49 -23.63
C ASN A 229 13.31 3.62 -24.68
N GLU A 230 12.16 4.04 -25.18
CA GLU A 230 12.05 5.12 -26.18
C GLU A 230 12.18 6.53 -25.58
N CYS A 231 11.96 6.65 -24.27
CA CYS A 231 12.06 7.93 -23.57
C CYS A 231 13.51 8.39 -23.41
N GLY A 232 13.74 9.67 -23.70
CA GLY A 232 15.06 10.30 -23.58
C GLY A 232 15.58 10.36 -22.14
N ALA A 233 16.85 10.69 -21.97
CA ALA A 233 17.49 10.75 -20.66
C ALA A 233 16.75 11.66 -19.68
N GLY A 234 16.41 11.13 -18.50
CA GLY A 234 15.65 11.85 -17.47
C GLY A 234 14.13 11.84 -17.67
N LEU A 235 13.62 11.11 -18.65
CA LEU A 235 12.20 10.84 -18.85
C LEU A 235 11.87 9.37 -18.54
N SER A 236 10.63 9.14 -18.14
CA SER A 236 10.04 7.83 -17.86
C SER A 236 8.85 7.58 -18.78
N CYS A 237 8.62 6.33 -19.18
CA CYS A 237 7.42 5.95 -19.92
C CYS A 237 6.22 5.77 -18.96
N SER A 238 5.07 6.34 -19.28
CA SER A 238 3.84 6.19 -18.47
C SER A 238 3.41 4.73 -18.33
N ALA A 239 3.51 3.96 -19.42
CA ALA A 239 3.16 2.54 -19.43
C ALA A 239 4.05 1.68 -18.49
N ASP A 240 5.28 2.12 -18.22
CA ASP A 240 6.15 1.49 -17.21
C ASP A 240 5.72 1.84 -15.79
N GLN A 241 5.16 3.04 -15.57
CA GLN A 241 4.67 3.47 -14.25
C GLN A 241 3.37 2.75 -13.89
N ASP A 242 2.51 2.55 -14.88
CA ASP A 242 1.21 1.89 -14.69
C ASP A 242 1.34 0.35 -14.53
N GLN A 243 2.56 -0.18 -14.51
CA GLN A 243 2.84 -1.63 -14.56
C GLN A 243 2.08 -2.32 -15.70
N ALA A 244 1.89 -1.63 -16.83
CA ALA A 244 1.09 -2.12 -17.93
C ALA A 244 1.78 -3.35 -18.58
N PRO A 245 1.02 -4.26 -19.23
CA PRO A 245 1.59 -5.40 -19.93
C PRO A 245 2.68 -4.96 -20.93
N ALA A 246 3.72 -5.78 -21.10
CA ALA A 246 4.80 -5.49 -22.05
C ALA A 246 4.24 -5.19 -23.45
N GLY A 247 4.72 -4.10 -24.06
CA GLY A 247 4.22 -3.61 -25.35
C GLY A 247 2.98 -2.73 -25.28
N SER A 248 2.44 -2.44 -24.07
CA SER A 248 1.43 -1.39 -23.90
C SER A 248 2.00 -0.04 -24.26
N THR A 249 1.22 0.78 -24.97
CA THR A 249 1.62 2.11 -25.40
C THR A 249 1.43 3.13 -24.28
N GLY A 250 2.36 4.07 -24.17
CA GLY A 250 2.28 5.20 -23.27
C GLY A 250 2.91 6.44 -23.87
N PHE A 251 3.19 7.42 -23.02
CA PHE A 251 3.93 8.63 -23.38
C PHE A 251 5.07 8.90 -22.40
N CYS A 252 6.08 9.63 -22.86
CA CYS A 252 7.20 10.04 -22.02
C CYS A 252 6.82 11.23 -21.15
N LEU A 253 7.10 11.11 -19.85
CA LEU A 253 6.92 12.15 -18.83
C LEU A 253 8.21 12.35 -18.04
N LYS A 254 8.32 13.46 -17.32
CA LYS A 254 9.43 13.70 -16.38
C LYS A 254 8.92 13.55 -14.95
N ILE A 255 9.47 12.61 -14.21
CA ILE A 255 9.14 12.40 -12.79
C ILE A 255 10.16 13.15 -11.94
N GLY A 256 9.70 14.14 -11.17
CA GLY A 256 10.57 14.96 -10.32
C GLY A 256 11.32 16.06 -11.09
N GLY A 257 11.93 16.98 -10.34
CA GLY A 257 12.84 17.98 -10.90
C GLY A 257 12.17 19.08 -11.75
N CYS A 258 10.91 19.40 -11.49
CA CYS A 258 10.26 20.63 -11.95
C CYS A 258 9.73 21.44 -10.75
N ASN A 259 9.94 22.75 -10.80
CA ASN A 259 9.42 23.72 -9.83
C ASN A 259 8.65 24.86 -10.53
N ALA A 260 8.78 24.98 -11.85
CA ALA A 260 8.03 25.90 -12.70
C ALA A 260 7.77 25.27 -14.08
N GLN A 261 6.82 25.84 -14.82
CA GLN A 261 6.47 25.39 -16.19
C GLN A 261 7.68 25.35 -17.15
N ALA A 262 8.66 26.24 -16.96
CA ALA A 262 9.87 26.30 -17.77
C ALA A 262 10.73 25.02 -17.66
N ASP A 263 10.69 24.33 -16.52
CA ASP A 263 11.45 23.10 -16.28
C ASP A 263 10.94 21.90 -17.08
N CYS A 264 9.73 22.05 -17.66
CA CYS A 264 9.10 21.10 -18.56
C CYS A 264 9.33 21.45 -20.04
N GLY A 265 10.20 22.43 -20.35
CA GLY A 265 10.59 22.76 -21.73
C GLY A 265 9.64 23.68 -22.47
N GLY A 266 8.53 24.09 -21.85
CA GLY A 266 7.46 24.84 -22.49
C GLY A 266 6.74 24.04 -23.59
N GLY A 267 5.70 24.65 -24.19
CA GLY A 267 5.04 24.10 -25.38
C GLY A 267 4.27 22.80 -25.15
N GLY A 268 3.20 22.85 -24.36
CA GLY A 268 2.24 21.74 -24.25
C GLY A 268 2.51 20.72 -23.15
N ALA A 269 3.43 21.01 -22.22
CA ALA A 269 3.62 20.24 -20.99
C ALA A 269 3.56 21.15 -19.76
N THR A 270 3.06 20.60 -18.66
CA THR A 270 2.76 21.30 -17.42
C THR A 270 3.47 20.66 -16.23
N CYS A 271 4.14 21.49 -15.43
CA CYS A 271 4.64 21.08 -14.11
C CYS A 271 3.48 21.13 -13.11
N CYS A 272 3.12 19.99 -12.52
CA CYS A 272 2.08 19.92 -11.51
C CYS A 272 2.34 18.77 -10.51
N SER A 273 1.62 18.78 -9.39
CA SER A 273 1.67 17.70 -8.38
C SER A 273 0.34 16.92 -8.43
N PRO A 274 0.31 15.70 -8.98
CA PRO A 274 -0.90 14.89 -9.00
C PRO A 274 -1.26 14.45 -7.56
N ALA A 275 -2.55 14.38 -7.24
CA ALA A 275 -2.97 13.84 -5.95
C ALA A 275 -2.59 12.35 -5.82
N GLU A 276 -2.62 11.63 -6.95
CA GLU A 276 -2.22 10.22 -7.09
C GLU A 276 -0.75 9.96 -6.72
N ALA A 277 0.14 10.97 -6.83
CA ALA A 277 1.54 10.89 -6.40
C ALA A 277 1.74 11.38 -4.95
N GLY A 278 0.68 11.43 -4.15
CA GLY A 278 0.67 11.94 -2.78
C GLY A 278 0.95 13.45 -2.67
N GLY A 279 0.94 14.19 -3.78
CA GLY A 279 1.25 15.63 -3.79
C GLY A 279 2.70 16.00 -3.44
N LEU A 280 3.59 15.02 -3.26
CA LEU A 280 4.98 15.22 -2.80
C LEU A 280 5.97 15.41 -3.95
N ILE A 281 5.64 14.95 -5.16
CA ILE A 281 6.54 14.98 -6.33
C ILE A 281 5.89 15.79 -7.44
N ASN A 282 6.61 16.81 -7.91
CA ASN A 282 6.21 17.55 -9.10
C ASN A 282 6.65 16.77 -10.35
N ILE A 283 5.75 16.63 -11.31
CA ILE A 283 6.02 15.95 -12.58
C ILE A 283 5.71 16.88 -13.75
N CYS A 284 6.38 16.64 -14.88
CA CYS A 284 6.01 17.27 -16.15
C CYS A 284 5.13 16.30 -16.94
N LEU A 285 3.85 16.65 -17.06
CA LEU A 285 2.89 15.94 -17.90
C LEU A 285 2.58 16.75 -19.15
N PRO A 286 2.30 16.11 -20.29
CA PRO A 286 1.63 16.80 -21.38
C PRO A 286 0.30 17.40 -20.92
N GLU A 287 -0.05 18.61 -21.37
CA GLU A 287 -1.27 19.30 -20.92
C GLU A 287 -2.54 18.51 -21.26
N ALA A 288 -2.54 17.79 -22.40
CA ALA A 288 -3.64 16.91 -22.78
C ALA A 288 -3.77 15.66 -21.89
N CYS A 289 -2.73 15.31 -21.13
CA CYS A 289 -2.72 14.23 -20.16
C CYS A 289 -2.84 14.74 -18.71
N ARG A 290 -3.04 16.03 -18.49
CA ARG A 290 -3.08 16.60 -17.14
C ARG A 290 -4.42 16.28 -16.48
N PRO A 291 -4.46 15.51 -15.38
CA PRO A 291 -5.70 15.31 -14.66
C PRO A 291 -6.12 16.61 -13.95
N ALA A 292 -7.43 16.78 -13.76
CA ALA A 292 -8.02 18.06 -13.34
C ALA A 292 -7.56 18.52 -11.94
N ASP A 293 -7.16 17.58 -11.09
CA ASP A 293 -6.62 17.76 -9.75
C ASP A 293 -5.12 18.10 -9.74
N CYS A 294 -4.42 17.94 -10.86
CA CYS A 294 -3.01 18.30 -10.99
C CYS A 294 -2.86 19.81 -11.23
N ILE A 295 -2.75 20.57 -10.14
CA ILE A 295 -2.68 22.03 -10.17
C ILE A 295 -1.30 22.49 -10.68
N PRO A 296 -1.22 23.33 -11.73
CA PRO A 296 0.03 23.86 -12.26
C PRO A 296 0.84 24.64 -11.22
N LYS A 297 2.16 24.46 -11.21
CA LYS A 297 3.13 25.21 -10.41
C LYS A 297 3.67 26.45 -11.13
#